data_AF-E3MDK5-F1
#
_entry.id   AF-E3MDK5-F1
#
_cell.length_a   1.000
_cell.length_b   1.000
_cell.length_c   1.000
_cell.angle_alpha   90.00
_cell.angle_beta   90.00
_cell.angle_gamma   90.00
#
_symmetry.space_group_name_H-M   'P 1'
#
loop_
_entity.id
_entity.type
_entity.pdbx_description
1 polymer ?
#
loop_
_entity_poly.entity_id
_entity_poly.type
_entity_poly.pdbx_seq_one_letter_code
_entity_poly.pdbx_strand_id
1 'polypeptide(L)'
;MASEEQIAAVYQQKLWNLQVDNGKIMLESEKTRSGILKDYNDLEIKILEEKFDFRHMNLTNLYKIMKRWSGELIFDEFRIACLRLARQFQKFQKHFVDNKLLQDGTYGNLKLPPPTQLLDAVSALQNFSNSAQNLQIIIHEDLFFDYRMLQKRIIEKCNEIQFSIQQFIIEFEIHRKNSRKIWNEVIGFNANILRRKNDLEVKYIHIKSLVSHLEELVKFLYIPMSRRFDDTIATYYQSLVA
;
A
#
# COMPACT_ATOMS: atom_id res chain seq x y z
N MET A 1 66.31 55.76 -70.90
CA MET A 1 65.72 56.17 -69.61
C MET A 1 64.21 56.08 -69.80
N ALA A 2 63.47 55.41 -68.91
CA ALA A 2 62.01 55.33 -69.00
C ALA A 2 61.41 56.73 -68.78
N SER A 3 60.34 57.08 -69.50
CA SER A 3 59.67 58.38 -69.30
C SER A 3 58.97 58.44 -67.94
N GLU A 4 58.78 59.63 -67.39
CA GLU A 4 58.08 59.82 -66.11
C GLU A 4 56.67 59.20 -66.13
N GLU A 5 55.99 59.26 -67.28
CA GLU A 5 54.70 58.61 -67.51
C GLU A 5 54.77 57.07 -67.40
N GLN A 6 55.85 56.45 -67.90
CA GLN A 6 56.05 55.00 -67.77
C GLN A 6 56.32 54.60 -66.31
N ILE A 7 57.05 55.42 -65.56
CA ILE A 7 57.33 55.18 -64.14
C ILE A 7 56.04 55.33 -63.31
N ALA A 8 55.23 56.36 -63.59
CA ALA A 8 53.94 56.58 -62.94
C ALA A 8 52.94 55.45 -63.23
N ALA A 9 52.88 54.96 -64.47
CA ALA A 9 52.03 53.84 -64.85
C ALA A 9 52.43 52.53 -64.14
N VAL A 10 53.74 52.23 -64.07
CA VAL A 10 54.23 51.06 -63.32
C VAL A 10 53.93 51.17 -61.82
N TYR A 11 54.04 52.38 -61.26
CA TYR A 11 53.72 52.62 -59.85
C TYR A 11 52.22 52.45 -59.57
N GLN A 12 51.35 52.99 -60.43
CA GLN A 12 49.90 52.80 -60.35
C GLN A 12 49.51 51.32 -60.50
N GLN A 13 50.14 50.59 -61.41
CA GLN A 13 49.91 49.16 -61.57
C GLN A 13 50.32 48.36 -60.32
N LYS A 14 51.45 48.71 -59.69
CA LYS A 14 51.88 48.08 -58.42
C LYS A 14 50.90 48.38 -57.29
N LEU A 15 50.43 49.62 -57.15
CA LEU A 15 49.42 49.99 -56.16
C LEU A 15 48.09 49.24 -56.38
N TRP A 16 47.66 49.13 -57.64
CA TRP A 16 46.48 48.37 -58.00
C TRP A 16 46.62 46.89 -57.64
N ASN A 17 47.74 46.27 -57.99
CA ASN A 17 48.00 44.87 -57.65
C ASN A 17 48.02 44.65 -56.12
N LEU A 18 48.63 45.56 -55.35
CA LEU A 18 48.61 45.52 -53.88
C LEU A 18 47.19 45.65 -53.31
N GLN A 19 46.34 46.50 -53.89
CA GLN A 19 44.93 46.61 -53.48
C GLN A 19 44.14 45.33 -53.78
N VAL A 20 44.37 44.73 -54.95
CA VAL A 20 43.75 43.46 -55.34
C VAL A 20 44.19 42.32 -54.42
N ASP A 21 45.49 42.23 -54.11
CA ASP A 21 46.02 41.18 -53.23
C ASP A 21 45.56 41.35 -51.79
N ASN A 22 45.52 42.58 -51.26
CA ASN A 22 44.92 42.87 -49.95
C ASN A 22 43.43 42.49 -49.91
N GLY A 23 42.68 42.78 -50.99
CA GLY A 23 41.27 42.38 -51.11
C GLY A 23 41.08 40.86 -51.07
N LYS A 24 41.98 40.09 -51.70
CA LYS A 24 41.95 38.61 -51.65
C LYS A 24 42.24 38.09 -50.25
N ILE A 25 43.29 38.61 -49.59
CA ILE A 25 43.66 38.22 -48.22
C ILE A 25 42.50 38.50 -47.26
N MET A 26 41.87 39.66 -47.37
CA MET A 26 40.73 40.03 -46.52
C MET A 26 39.54 39.11 -46.76
N LEU A 27 39.23 38.75 -48.02
CA LEU A 27 38.16 37.82 -48.35
C LEU A 27 38.43 36.39 -47.83
N GLU A 28 39.67 35.90 -47.93
CA GLU A 28 40.06 34.61 -47.35
C GLU A 28 40.00 34.61 -45.82
N SER A 29 40.38 35.72 -45.19
CA SER A 29 40.28 35.88 -43.73
C SER A 29 38.82 35.87 -43.25
N GLU A 30 37.90 36.53 -43.95
CA GLU A 30 36.46 36.50 -43.62
C GLU A 30 35.84 35.12 -43.89
N LYS A 31 36.24 34.42 -44.96
CA LYS A 31 35.82 33.04 -45.20
C LYS A 31 36.28 32.11 -44.06
N THR A 32 37.53 32.27 -43.62
CA THR A 32 38.08 31.49 -42.50
C THR A 32 37.35 31.81 -41.20
N ARG A 33 37.11 33.09 -40.92
CA ARG A 33 36.35 33.55 -39.74
C ARG A 33 34.92 33.00 -39.74
N SER A 34 34.25 33.04 -40.89
CA SER A 34 32.90 32.50 -41.06
C SER A 34 32.86 30.98 -40.87
N GLY A 35 33.89 30.25 -41.35
CA GLY A 35 34.03 28.81 -41.11
C GLY A 35 34.18 28.50 -39.62
N ILE A 36 35.10 29.19 -38.94
CA ILE A 36 35.33 29.03 -37.49
C ILE A 36 34.04 29.31 -36.69
N LEU A 37 33.32 30.39 -36.99
CA LEU A 37 32.06 30.72 -36.31
C LEU A 37 31.00 29.64 -36.50
N LYS A 38 30.93 29.04 -37.69
CA LYS A 38 30.02 27.93 -37.96
C LYS A 38 30.38 26.70 -37.15
N ASP A 39 31.66 26.32 -37.14
CA ASP A 39 32.14 25.16 -36.36
C ASP A 39 31.89 25.34 -34.85
N TYR A 40 32.06 26.57 -34.32
CA TYR A 40 31.72 26.89 -32.94
C TYR A 40 30.22 26.75 -32.64
N ASN A 41 29.36 27.24 -33.54
CA ASN A 41 27.91 27.09 -33.37
C ASN A 41 27.49 25.63 -33.43
N ASP A 42 28.04 24.84 -34.35
CA ASP A 42 27.75 23.41 -34.48
C ASP A 42 28.21 22.64 -33.22
N LEU A 43 29.37 23.00 -32.66
CA LEU A 43 29.86 22.44 -31.39
C LEU A 43 28.97 22.84 -30.20
N GLU A 44 28.54 24.10 -30.13
CA GLU A 44 27.67 24.58 -29.06
C GLU A 44 26.31 23.87 -29.09
N ILE A 45 25.72 23.71 -30.28
CA ILE A 45 24.47 22.95 -30.47
C ILE A 45 24.65 21.52 -29.99
N LYS A 46 25.74 20.85 -30.38
CA LYS A 46 26.02 19.48 -29.95
C LYS A 46 26.16 19.36 -28.42
N ILE A 47 26.87 20.29 -27.78
CA ILE A 47 27.00 20.32 -26.31
C ILE A 47 25.64 20.55 -25.65
N LEU A 48 24.78 21.39 -26.23
CA LEU A 48 23.44 21.65 -25.71
C LEU A 48 22.52 20.43 -25.85
N GLU A 49 22.59 19.70 -26.97
CA GLU A 49 21.87 18.44 -27.19
C GLU A 49 22.30 17.38 -26.16
N GLU A 50 23.61 17.14 -25.99
CA GLU A 50 24.12 16.20 -24.99
C GLU A 50 23.70 16.57 -23.56
N LYS A 51 23.73 17.86 -23.22
CA LYS A 51 23.24 18.35 -21.91
C LYS A 51 21.74 18.16 -21.75
N PHE A 52 20.96 18.36 -22.81
CA PHE A 52 19.52 18.17 -22.78
C PHE A 52 19.18 16.69 -22.56
N ASP A 53 19.80 15.79 -23.30
CA ASP A 53 19.61 14.34 -23.18
C ASP A 53 19.98 13.84 -21.78
N PHE A 54 21.13 14.26 -21.25
CA PHE A 54 21.54 13.92 -19.89
C PHE A 54 20.52 14.39 -18.84
N ARG A 55 20.06 15.65 -18.95
CA ARG A 55 19.04 16.19 -18.04
C ARG A 55 17.71 15.47 -18.17
N HIS A 56 17.30 15.11 -19.38
CA HIS A 56 16.07 14.39 -19.64
C HIS A 56 16.11 12.96 -19.05
N MET A 57 17.26 12.28 -19.19
CA MET A 57 17.50 10.99 -18.57
C MET A 57 17.39 11.07 -17.04
N ASN A 58 18.03 12.07 -16.42
CA ASN A 58 17.96 12.28 -14.98
C ASN A 58 16.52 12.53 -14.51
N LEU A 59 15.76 13.37 -15.21
CA LEU A 59 14.37 13.66 -14.87
C LEU A 59 13.49 12.40 -14.95
N THR A 60 13.71 11.58 -15.97
CA THR A 60 12.99 10.30 -16.15
C THR A 60 13.34 9.31 -15.03
N ASN A 61 14.61 9.24 -14.63
CA ASN A 61 15.04 8.38 -13.53
C ASN A 61 14.48 8.84 -12.18
N LEU A 62 14.52 10.15 -11.90
CA LEU A 62 13.90 10.72 -10.70
C LEU A 62 12.40 10.44 -10.67
N TYR A 63 11.69 10.59 -11.80
CA TYR A 63 10.28 10.25 -11.88
C TYR A 63 10.02 8.77 -11.57
N LYS A 64 10.83 7.84 -12.12
CA LYS A 64 10.71 6.40 -11.81
C LYS A 64 10.89 6.11 -10.32
N ILE A 65 11.86 6.75 -9.67
CA ILE A 65 12.10 6.61 -8.22
C ILE A 65 10.92 7.15 -7.44
N MET A 66 10.48 8.38 -7.72
CA MET A 66 9.34 9.00 -7.03
C MET A 66 8.07 8.16 -7.19
N LYS A 67 7.82 7.64 -8.40
CA LYS A 67 6.68 6.76 -8.67
C LYS A 67 6.78 5.49 -7.82
N ARG A 68 7.96 4.87 -7.72
CA ARG A 68 8.16 3.68 -6.88
C ARG A 68 8.00 3.99 -5.39
N TRP A 69 8.58 5.08 -4.91
CA TRP A 69 8.43 5.56 -3.53
C TRP A 69 6.97 5.75 -3.16
N SER A 70 6.19 6.37 -4.05
CA SER A 70 4.75 6.54 -3.83
C SER A 70 4.01 5.20 -3.75
N GLY A 71 4.36 4.23 -4.60
CA GLY A 71 3.78 2.89 -4.57
C GLY A 71 4.07 2.14 -3.27
N GLU A 72 5.31 2.21 -2.80
CA GLU A 72 5.71 1.56 -1.55
C GLU A 72 5.08 2.21 -0.32
N LEU A 73 4.96 3.54 -0.30
CA LEU A 73 4.27 4.24 0.78
C LEU A 73 2.80 3.81 0.87
N ILE A 74 2.11 3.71 -0.28
CA ILE A 74 0.74 3.20 -0.36
C ILE A 74 0.67 1.74 0.13
N PHE A 75 1.64 0.90 -0.25
CA PHE A 75 1.73 -0.49 0.21
C PHE A 75 1.92 -0.59 1.73
N ASP A 76 2.82 0.21 2.30
CA ASP A 76 3.07 0.22 3.74
C ASP A 76 1.88 0.73 4.54
N GLU A 77 1.19 1.77 4.05
CA GLU A 77 -0.06 2.24 4.65
C GLU A 77 -1.12 1.13 4.67
N PHE A 78 -1.29 0.42 3.56
CA PHE A 78 -2.19 -0.73 3.47
C PHE A 78 -1.81 -1.84 4.45
N ARG A 79 -0.53 -2.23 4.49
CA ARG A 79 0.00 -3.22 5.43
C ARG A 79 -0.25 -2.82 6.89
N ILE A 80 -0.02 -1.56 7.24
CA ILE A 80 -0.27 -1.04 8.59
C ILE A 80 -1.77 -1.10 8.90
N ALA A 81 -2.65 -0.79 7.94
CA ALA A 81 -4.09 -0.91 8.11
C ALA A 81 -4.52 -2.37 8.35
N CYS A 82 -3.99 -3.34 7.59
CA CYS A 82 -4.24 -4.77 7.82
C CYS A 82 -3.75 -5.23 9.20
N LEU A 83 -2.57 -4.78 9.65
CA LEU A 83 -2.05 -5.07 10.99
C LEU A 83 -2.93 -4.49 12.10
N ARG A 84 -3.43 -3.25 11.92
CA ARG A 84 -4.39 -2.64 12.86
C ARG A 84 -5.68 -3.45 12.92
N LEU A 85 -6.17 -3.95 11.79
CA LEU A 85 -7.34 -4.81 11.71
C LEU A 85 -7.13 -6.12 12.49
N ALA A 86 -5.99 -6.79 12.28
CA ALA A 86 -5.65 -8.01 13.01
C ALA A 86 -5.58 -7.79 14.53
N ARG A 87 -5.07 -6.64 14.99
CA ARG A 87 -5.07 -6.27 16.43
C ARG A 87 -6.48 -6.04 16.98
N GLN A 88 -7.40 -5.49 16.19
CA GLN A 88 -8.80 -5.37 16.62
C GLN A 88 -9.45 -6.74 16.79
N PHE A 89 -9.17 -7.69 15.89
CA PHE A 89 -9.63 -9.07 16.04
C PHE A 89 -9.11 -9.72 17.33
N GLN A 90 -7.84 -9.50 17.69
CA GLN A 90 -7.29 -10.00 18.96
C GLN A 90 -8.06 -9.46 20.19
N LYS A 91 -8.54 -8.21 20.15
CA LYS A 91 -9.40 -7.68 21.22
C LYS A 91 -10.71 -8.44 21.32
N PHE A 92 -11.36 -8.73 20.18
CA PHE A 92 -12.54 -9.58 20.14
C PHE A 92 -12.26 -10.98 20.72
N GLN A 93 -11.18 -11.64 20.27
CA GLN A 93 -10.79 -12.96 20.77
C GLN A 93 -10.61 -12.97 22.29
N LYS A 94 -9.98 -11.93 22.87
CA LYS A 94 -9.84 -11.81 24.32
C LYS A 94 -11.19 -11.82 25.04
N HIS A 95 -12.15 -10.99 24.61
CA HIS A 95 -13.50 -10.96 25.19
C HIS A 95 -14.26 -12.28 25.00
N PHE A 96 -14.03 -12.98 23.89
CA PHE A 96 -14.69 -14.24 23.59
C PHE A 96 -14.11 -15.44 24.37
N VAL A 97 -12.78 -15.51 24.54
CA VAL A 97 -12.07 -16.61 25.23
C VAL A 97 -12.14 -16.48 26.75
N ASP A 98 -12.09 -15.25 27.30
CA ASP A 98 -12.24 -14.99 28.74
C ASP A 98 -13.65 -15.33 29.26
N ASN A 99 -14.55 -15.76 28.37
CA ASN A 99 -15.91 -16.12 28.68
C ASN A 99 -16.02 -17.46 29.42
N LYS A 100 -16.16 -17.38 30.75
CA LYS A 100 -16.29 -18.54 31.65
C LYS A 100 -17.69 -19.17 31.70
N LEU A 101 -18.66 -18.73 30.89
CA LEU A 101 -20.07 -19.18 30.99
C LEU A 101 -20.25 -20.71 30.92
N LEU A 102 -19.33 -21.41 30.26
CA LEU A 102 -19.40 -22.86 30.05
C LEU A 102 -18.11 -23.62 30.44
N GLN A 103 -17.04 -22.95 30.86
CA GLN A 103 -15.78 -23.61 31.24
C GLN A 103 -15.81 -24.16 32.68
N ASP A 104 -16.54 -23.51 33.59
CA ASP A 104 -16.70 -24.01 34.95
C ASP A 104 -17.82 -25.06 34.98
N GLY A 105 -17.47 -26.31 34.67
CA GLY A 105 -18.32 -27.50 34.78
C GLY A 105 -18.84 -27.80 36.21
N THR A 106 -18.67 -26.87 37.15
CA THR A 106 -18.98 -26.97 38.58
C THR A 106 -20.12 -26.05 39.02
N TYR A 107 -21.14 -25.82 38.19
CA TYR A 107 -22.36 -25.16 38.66
C TYR A 107 -23.33 -26.15 39.30
N GLY A 108 -23.00 -26.60 40.51
CA GLY A 108 -23.98 -27.09 41.49
C GLY A 108 -25.01 -26.03 41.88
N ASN A 109 -24.80 -24.76 41.49
CA ASN A 109 -25.76 -23.66 41.60
C ASN A 109 -26.16 -23.15 40.21
N LEU A 110 -27.37 -23.52 39.76
CA LEU A 110 -28.01 -23.24 38.47
C LEU A 110 -28.27 -21.75 38.13
N LYS A 111 -27.71 -20.79 38.88
CA LYS A 111 -27.79 -19.35 38.53
C LYS A 111 -26.70 -19.02 37.52
N LEU A 112 -26.95 -19.34 36.26
CA LEU A 112 -26.11 -18.90 35.16
C LEU A 112 -26.04 -17.35 35.15
N PRO A 113 -24.83 -16.75 35.25
CA PRO A 113 -24.67 -15.30 35.18
C PRO A 113 -25.03 -14.79 33.79
N PRO A 114 -25.50 -13.54 33.65
CA PRO A 114 -25.82 -12.97 32.33
C PRO A 114 -24.56 -12.98 31.43
N PRO A 115 -24.73 -13.18 30.11
CA PRO A 115 -23.61 -13.33 29.19
C PRO A 115 -23.01 -11.97 28.78
N THR A 116 -22.70 -11.10 29.74
CA THR A 116 -22.23 -9.73 29.50
C THR A 116 -20.95 -9.68 28.66
N GLN A 117 -20.02 -10.60 28.88
CA GLN A 117 -18.80 -10.70 28.08
C GLN A 117 -19.06 -11.08 26.62
N LEU A 118 -20.15 -11.80 26.30
CA LEU A 118 -20.53 -12.05 24.90
C LEU A 118 -21.07 -10.77 24.23
N LEU A 119 -21.74 -9.89 24.99
CA LEU A 119 -22.16 -8.59 24.47
C LEU A 119 -20.95 -7.70 24.15
N ASP A 120 -19.96 -7.67 25.05
CA ASP A 120 -18.69 -6.96 24.81
C ASP A 120 -17.96 -7.54 23.59
N ALA A 121 -17.94 -8.87 23.45
CA ALA A 121 -17.39 -9.54 22.29
C ALA A 121 -18.13 -9.15 20.99
N VAL A 122 -19.46 -9.09 20.98
CA VAL A 122 -20.24 -8.65 19.81
C VAL A 122 -19.91 -7.21 19.44
N SER A 123 -19.79 -6.30 20.43
CA SER A 123 -19.39 -4.91 20.19
C SER A 123 -17.99 -4.83 19.58
N ALA A 124 -17.02 -5.57 20.14
CA ALA A 124 -15.66 -5.64 19.61
C ALA A 124 -15.63 -6.21 18.17
N LEU A 125 -16.41 -7.26 17.90
CA LEU A 125 -16.55 -7.86 16.58
C LEU A 125 -17.18 -6.90 15.57
N GLN A 126 -18.14 -6.08 16.01
CA GLN A 126 -18.76 -5.06 15.16
C GLN A 126 -17.78 -3.96 14.79
N ASN A 127 -16.95 -3.51 15.73
CA ASN A 127 -15.88 -2.54 15.45
C ASN A 127 -14.84 -3.12 14.46
N PHE A 128 -14.48 -4.39 14.63
CA PHE A 128 -13.61 -5.10 13.69
C PHE A 128 -14.25 -5.22 12.29
N SER A 129 -15.53 -5.63 12.22
CA SER A 129 -16.26 -5.75 10.95
C SER A 129 -16.37 -4.41 10.21
N ASN A 130 -16.71 -3.33 10.93
CA ASN A 130 -16.77 -1.98 10.37
C ASN A 130 -15.40 -1.51 9.86
N SER A 131 -14.34 -1.78 10.61
CA SER A 131 -12.97 -1.45 10.18
C SER A 131 -12.56 -2.30 8.97
N ALA A 132 -13.01 -3.55 8.90
CA ALA A 132 -12.75 -4.44 7.77
C ALA A 132 -13.45 -3.90 6.51
N GLN A 133 -14.70 -3.45 6.63
CA GLN A 133 -15.45 -2.82 5.55
C GLN A 133 -14.81 -1.52 5.05
N ASN A 134 -14.25 -0.73 5.96
CA ASN A 134 -13.57 0.53 5.64
C ASN A 134 -12.12 0.36 5.15
N LEU A 135 -11.59 -0.87 5.12
CA LEU A 135 -10.24 -1.12 4.62
C LEU A 135 -10.18 -0.81 3.12
N GLN A 136 -9.38 0.20 2.76
CA GLN A 136 -9.14 0.55 1.36
C GLN A 136 -8.18 -0.47 0.73
N ILE A 137 -8.71 -1.32 -0.14
CA ILE A 137 -7.91 -2.31 -0.86
C ILE A 137 -7.21 -1.63 -2.03
N ILE A 138 -5.90 -1.84 -2.10
CA ILE A 138 -5.04 -1.32 -3.17
C ILE A 138 -4.77 -2.42 -4.20
N ILE A 139 -4.47 -2.00 -5.42
CA ILE A 139 -3.89 -2.87 -6.45
C ILE A 139 -2.40 -2.59 -6.45
N HIS A 140 -1.59 -3.55 -6.02
CA HIS A 140 -0.14 -3.40 -5.92
C HIS A 140 0.54 -4.69 -6.40
N GLU A 141 1.66 -4.58 -7.11
CA GLU A 141 2.35 -5.70 -7.74
C GLU A 141 2.85 -6.75 -6.73
N ASP A 142 3.12 -6.32 -5.50
CA ASP A 142 3.56 -7.20 -4.41
C ASP A 142 2.39 -7.93 -3.70
N LEU A 143 1.13 -7.66 -4.05
CA LEU A 143 -0.05 -8.32 -3.50
C LEU A 143 -0.52 -9.46 -4.42
N PHE A 144 -0.13 -10.69 -4.08
CA PHE A 144 -0.51 -11.90 -4.83
C PHE A 144 -1.84 -12.52 -4.38
N PHE A 145 -2.50 -11.92 -3.39
CA PHE A 145 -3.71 -12.43 -2.77
C PHE A 145 -4.89 -11.49 -3.00
N ASP A 146 -6.08 -12.05 -3.22
CA ASP A 146 -7.30 -11.27 -3.41
C ASP A 146 -7.85 -10.77 -2.07
N TYR A 147 -7.36 -9.61 -1.63
CA TYR A 147 -7.79 -8.95 -0.41
C TYR A 147 -9.25 -8.48 -0.45
N ARG A 148 -9.85 -8.35 -1.64
CA ARG A 148 -11.28 -8.02 -1.79
C ARG A 148 -12.15 -9.20 -1.44
N MET A 149 -11.79 -10.37 -1.94
CA MET A 149 -12.45 -11.61 -1.55
C MET A 149 -12.23 -11.93 -0.07
N LEU A 150 -11.05 -11.65 0.47
CA LEU A 150 -10.79 -11.78 1.91
C LEU A 150 -11.70 -10.89 2.75
N GLN A 151 -11.74 -9.59 2.43
CA GLN A 151 -12.55 -8.60 3.13
C GLN A 151 -14.03 -9.04 3.15
N LYS A 152 -14.56 -9.47 2.00
CA LYS A 152 -15.93 -9.97 1.89
C LYS A 152 -16.17 -11.17 2.82
N ARG A 153 -15.30 -12.19 2.78
CA ARG A 153 -15.41 -13.38 3.63
C ARG A 153 -15.31 -13.07 5.12
N ILE A 154 -14.42 -12.14 5.50
CA ILE A 154 -14.29 -11.67 6.88
C ILE A 154 -15.62 -11.04 7.34
N ILE A 155 -16.19 -10.14 6.55
CA ILE A 155 -17.46 -9.46 6.89
C ILE A 155 -18.61 -10.47 6.99
N GLU A 156 -18.73 -11.40 6.03
CA GLU A 156 -19.74 -12.46 6.04
C GLU A 156 -19.63 -13.31 7.32
N LYS A 157 -18.41 -13.71 7.69
CA LYS A 157 -18.17 -14.49 8.92
C LYS A 157 -18.43 -13.69 10.19
N CYS A 158 -18.08 -12.41 10.22
CA CYS A 158 -18.44 -11.53 11.34
C CYS A 158 -19.96 -11.47 11.53
N ASN A 159 -20.72 -11.29 10.46
CA ASN A 159 -22.18 -11.22 10.52
C ASN A 159 -22.80 -12.54 11.00
N GLU A 160 -22.28 -13.68 10.52
CA GLU A 160 -22.71 -15.01 10.96
C GLU A 160 -22.47 -15.21 12.47
N ILE A 161 -21.26 -14.88 12.94
CA ILE A 161 -20.91 -14.97 14.38
C ILE A 161 -21.79 -14.04 15.22
N GLN A 162 -22.00 -12.79 14.79
CA GLN A 162 -22.86 -11.84 15.50
C GLN A 162 -24.29 -12.37 15.63
N PHE A 163 -24.86 -12.87 14.53
CA PHE A 163 -26.20 -13.45 14.55
C PHE A 163 -26.27 -14.66 15.49
N SER A 164 -25.31 -15.59 15.42
CA SER A 164 -25.28 -16.76 16.29
C SER A 164 -25.13 -16.40 17.77
N ILE A 165 -24.29 -15.41 18.11
CA ILE A 165 -24.15 -14.94 19.49
C ILE A 165 -25.45 -14.29 19.98
N GLN A 166 -26.10 -13.45 19.16
CA GLN A 166 -27.38 -12.83 19.52
C GLN A 166 -28.48 -13.87 19.77
N GLN A 167 -28.61 -14.88 18.90
CA GLN A 167 -29.53 -15.99 19.10
C GLN A 167 -29.22 -16.76 20.40
N PHE A 168 -27.94 -17.06 20.64
CA PHE A 168 -27.50 -17.71 21.88
C PHE A 168 -27.88 -16.90 23.13
N ILE A 169 -27.68 -15.58 23.12
CA ILE A 169 -28.02 -14.70 24.26
C ILE A 169 -29.53 -14.71 24.51
N ILE A 170 -30.36 -14.58 23.48
CA ILE A 170 -31.82 -14.60 23.60
C ILE A 170 -32.30 -15.91 24.22
N GLU A 171 -31.81 -17.04 23.70
CA GLU A 171 -32.18 -18.36 24.21
C GLU A 171 -31.68 -18.62 25.63
N PHE A 172 -30.48 -18.14 25.94
CA PHE A 172 -29.93 -18.19 27.28
C PHE A 172 -30.80 -17.41 28.27
N GLU A 173 -31.29 -16.23 27.90
CA GLU A 173 -32.21 -15.45 28.74
C GLU A 173 -33.56 -16.13 28.93
N ILE A 174 -34.12 -16.73 27.87
CA ILE A 174 -35.36 -17.53 27.95
C ILE A 174 -35.15 -18.72 28.90
N HIS A 175 -34.03 -19.43 28.75
CA HIS A 175 -33.66 -20.55 29.64
C HIS A 175 -33.56 -20.06 31.10
N ARG A 176 -32.84 -18.97 31.35
CA ARG A 176 -32.67 -18.39 32.69
C ARG A 176 -34.00 -17.98 33.33
N LYS A 177 -34.91 -17.35 32.58
CA LYS A 177 -36.25 -16.95 33.05
C LYS A 177 -37.13 -18.17 33.36
N ASN A 178 -37.15 -19.17 32.48
CA ASN A 178 -37.94 -20.38 32.66
C ASN A 178 -37.42 -21.26 33.81
N SER A 179 -36.10 -21.36 33.96
CA SER A 179 -35.46 -22.11 35.05
C SER A 179 -35.85 -21.54 36.42
N ARG A 180 -35.91 -20.21 36.56
CA ARG A 180 -36.37 -19.55 37.80
C ARG A 180 -37.83 -19.87 38.13
N LYS A 181 -38.72 -19.93 37.13
CA LYS A 181 -40.13 -20.28 37.34
C LYS A 181 -40.29 -21.74 37.79
N ILE A 182 -39.62 -22.67 37.10
CA ILE A 182 -39.71 -24.11 37.37
C ILE A 182 -39.10 -24.47 38.75
N TRP A 183 -38.00 -23.82 39.15
CA TRP A 183 -37.41 -24.03 40.48
C TRP A 183 -38.29 -23.55 41.63
N ASN A 184 -39.11 -22.52 41.42
CA ASN A 184 -40.07 -22.07 42.44
C ASN A 184 -41.24 -23.07 42.60
N GLU A 185 -41.43 -23.99 41.66
CA GLU A 185 -42.59 -24.89 41.62
C GLU A 185 -42.25 -26.37 41.87
N VAL A 186 -41.01 -26.84 41.64
CA VAL A 186 -40.69 -28.29 41.70
C VAL A 186 -39.27 -28.59 42.24
N ILE A 187 -39.18 -29.37 43.32
CA ILE A 187 -37.93 -29.88 43.95
C ILE A 187 -37.46 -31.18 43.25
N GLY A 188 -37.44 -31.20 41.91
CA GLY A 188 -37.18 -32.42 41.14
C GLY A 188 -36.26 -32.20 39.94
N PHE A 189 -35.37 -33.17 39.69
CA PHE A 189 -34.48 -33.19 38.53
C PHE A 189 -35.32 -33.18 37.23
N ASN A 190 -35.25 -32.09 36.48
CA ASN A 190 -36.07 -31.89 35.29
C ASN A 190 -35.24 -32.16 34.03
N ALA A 191 -35.49 -33.28 33.35
CA ALA A 191 -34.81 -33.68 32.11
C ALA A 191 -34.86 -32.60 31.01
N ASN A 192 -35.87 -31.72 31.02
CA ASN A 192 -35.98 -30.60 30.08
C ASN A 192 -34.95 -29.49 30.33
N ILE A 193 -34.50 -29.30 31.57
CA ILE A 193 -33.40 -28.35 31.89
C ILE A 193 -32.08 -28.89 31.36
N LEU A 194 -31.85 -30.20 31.51
CA LEU A 194 -30.64 -30.85 31.00
C LEU A 194 -30.56 -30.79 29.47
N ARG A 195 -31.67 -31.07 28.77
CA ARG A 195 -31.74 -30.95 27.30
C ARG A 195 -31.43 -29.54 26.82
N ARG A 196 -32.08 -28.52 27.40
CA ARG A 196 -31.83 -27.11 27.01
C ARG A 196 -30.40 -26.65 27.30
N LYS A 197 -29.78 -27.17 28.37
CA LYS A 197 -28.35 -26.93 28.64
C LYS A 197 -27.48 -27.52 27.53
N ASN A 198 -27.72 -28.76 27.13
CA ASN A 198 -27.00 -29.39 26.03
C ASN A 198 -27.19 -28.63 24.71
N ASP A 199 -28.39 -28.12 24.44
CA ASP A 199 -28.67 -27.32 23.23
C ASP A 199 -27.85 -26.01 23.21
N LEU A 200 -27.74 -25.32 24.35
CA LEU A 200 -26.91 -24.12 24.50
C LEU A 200 -25.42 -24.45 24.31
N GLU A 201 -24.95 -25.56 24.85
CA GLU A 201 -23.57 -26.01 24.69
C GLU A 201 -23.23 -26.30 23.22
N VAL A 202 -24.10 -27.01 22.50
CA VAL A 202 -23.95 -27.26 21.05
C VAL A 202 -23.88 -25.95 20.27
N LYS A 203 -24.73 -24.97 20.58
CA LYS A 203 -24.69 -23.65 19.93
C LYS A 203 -23.42 -22.89 20.22
N TYR A 204 -22.91 -22.94 21.44
CA TYR A 204 -21.65 -22.32 21.78
C TYR A 204 -20.45 -22.98 21.08
N ILE A 205 -20.44 -24.31 20.95
CA ILE A 205 -19.45 -25.05 20.15
C ILE A 205 -19.50 -24.61 18.69
N HIS A 206 -20.69 -24.44 18.13
CA HIS A 206 -20.86 -23.92 16.78
C HIS A 206 -20.27 -22.50 16.62
N ILE A 207 -20.56 -21.59 17.56
CA ILE A 207 -19.98 -20.24 17.56
C ILE A 207 -18.44 -20.30 17.63
N LYS A 208 -17.88 -21.16 18.48
CA LYS A 208 -16.41 -21.38 18.55
C LYS A 208 -15.83 -21.83 17.22
N SER A 209 -16.50 -22.74 16.52
CA SER A 209 -16.09 -23.18 15.18
C SER A 209 -16.09 -22.02 14.18
N LEU A 210 -17.13 -21.16 14.20
CA LEU A 210 -17.17 -19.98 13.35
C LEU A 210 -16.04 -18.99 13.66
N VAL A 211 -15.74 -18.76 14.95
CA VAL A 211 -14.62 -17.91 15.38
C VAL A 211 -13.28 -18.46 14.91
N SER A 212 -13.09 -19.78 14.97
CA SER A 212 -11.88 -20.44 14.45
C SER A 212 -11.74 -20.27 12.94
N HIS A 213 -12.84 -20.37 12.17
CA HIS A 213 -12.79 -20.08 10.74
C HIS A 213 -12.43 -18.61 10.45
N LEU A 214 -12.94 -17.68 11.25
CA LEU A 214 -12.59 -16.26 11.12
C LEU A 214 -11.11 -16.00 11.46
N GLU A 215 -10.57 -16.70 12.46
CA GLU A 215 -9.15 -16.65 12.82
C GLU A 215 -8.24 -17.09 11.67
N GLU A 216 -8.59 -18.16 10.95
CA GLU A 216 -7.86 -18.59 9.76
C GLU A 216 -7.85 -17.52 8.65
N LEU A 217 -8.97 -16.79 8.46
CA LEU A 217 -9.02 -15.68 7.52
C LEU A 217 -8.13 -14.50 7.97
N VAL A 218 -8.13 -14.19 9.26
CA VAL A 218 -7.37 -13.07 9.83
C VAL A 218 -5.85 -13.25 9.66
N LYS A 219 -5.35 -14.49 9.57
CA LYS A 219 -3.92 -14.76 9.32
C LYS A 219 -3.41 -14.09 8.03
N PHE A 220 -4.25 -13.96 7.01
CA PHE A 220 -3.87 -13.33 5.73
C PHE A 220 -3.70 -11.80 5.81
N LEU A 221 -4.09 -11.17 6.93
CA LEU A 221 -3.87 -9.75 7.17
C LEU A 221 -2.43 -9.43 7.61
N TYR A 222 -1.63 -10.44 7.96
CA TYR A 222 -0.23 -10.27 8.28
C TYR A 222 0.61 -10.25 7.00
N ILE A 223 0.72 -9.06 6.41
CA ILE A 223 1.49 -8.83 5.19
C ILE A 223 2.95 -8.50 5.56
N PRO A 224 3.95 -9.18 4.97
CA PRO A 224 5.36 -8.85 5.20
C PRO A 224 5.73 -7.49 4.58
N MET A 225 6.86 -6.90 5.03
CA MET A 225 7.42 -5.69 4.43
C MET A 225 7.85 -5.95 2.98
N SER A 226 7.73 -4.95 2.10
CA SER A 226 8.29 -5.04 0.76
C SER A 226 9.82 -5.04 0.86
N ARG A 227 10.47 -5.98 0.18
CA ARG A 227 11.95 -6.13 0.18
C ARG A 227 12.63 -5.35 -0.95
N ARG A 228 11.86 -4.66 -1.80
CA ARG A 228 12.32 -4.24 -3.14
C ARG A 228 12.80 -2.79 -3.24
N PHE A 229 12.70 -2.01 -2.17
CA PHE A 229 13.15 -0.62 -2.14
C PHE A 229 14.66 -0.49 -2.28
N ASP A 230 15.37 -1.25 -1.45
CA ASP A 230 16.82 -1.17 -1.29
C ASP A 230 17.54 -1.47 -2.61
N ASP A 231 17.04 -2.43 -3.38
CA ASP A 231 17.59 -2.81 -4.68
C ASP A 231 17.46 -1.68 -5.73
N THR A 232 16.43 -0.84 -5.65
CA THR A 232 16.19 0.21 -6.65
C THR A 232 17.03 1.44 -6.41
N ILE A 233 17.20 1.79 -5.13
CA ILE A 233 18.11 2.85 -4.73
C ILE A 233 19.55 2.46 -5.10
N ALA A 234 19.93 1.20 -4.85
CA ALA A 234 21.24 0.68 -5.25
C ALA A 234 21.45 0.76 -6.78
N THR A 235 20.46 0.36 -7.57
CA THR A 235 20.52 0.44 -9.04
C THR A 235 20.61 1.89 -9.54
N TYR A 236 19.90 2.82 -8.92
CA TYR A 236 19.98 4.24 -9.27
C TYR A 236 21.35 4.85 -8.97
N TYR A 237 21.91 4.59 -7.79
CA TYR A 237 23.26 5.07 -7.46
C TYR A 237 24.31 4.50 -8.41
N GLN A 238 24.17 3.23 -8.84
CA GLN A 238 25.03 2.66 -9.88
C GLN A 238 24.90 3.40 -11.22
N SER A 239 23.70 3.81 -11.62
CA SER A 239 23.46 4.55 -12.87
C SER A 239 23.92 6.02 -12.85
N LEU A 240 24.15 6.60 -11.67
CA LEU A 240 24.69 7.97 -11.51
C LEU A 240 26.21 8.02 -11.50
N VAL A 241 26.87 6.89 -11.22
CA VAL A 241 28.33 6.78 -11.07
C VAL A 241 28.99 6.19 -12.33
N ALA A 242 28.22 5.49 -13.17
CA ALA A 242 28.65 4.98 -14.48
C ALA A 242 28.59 6.05 -15.57
#